data_AF-A0A2E3V376-F1
#
_entry.id   AF-A0A2E3V376-F1
#
_cell.length_a   1.000
_cell.length_b   1.000
_cell.length_c   1.000
_cell.angle_alpha   90.00
_cell.angle_beta   90.00
_cell.angle_gamma   90.00
#
_symmetry.space_group_name_H-M   'P 1'
#
loop_
_entity.id
_entity.type
_entity.pdbx_description
1 polymer ?
#
loop_
_entity_poly.entity_id
_entity_poly.type
_entity_poly.pdbx_seq_one_letter_code
_entity_poly.pdbx_strand_id
1 'polypeptide(L)'
;MCKKIGFTITTYLQLGRRKAYLYYRTLINVGERNCAFEGCNALEFRETGYCLSHKGGLPNEKITFSASPAIGIPNENDGRGLLERALLLPIIALGYVPFVIFLLILISSGSDPFAGYYFFIYSGMCLVILLPFYSVFLVFLTWKRYKDGTLTVFVSIIHFLSFLVPFLYLLMFSTFNGSPA
;
A
#
# COMPACT_ATOMS: atom_id res chain seq x y z
N MET A 1 26.70 -37.62 70.49
CA MET A 1 26.56 -38.65 69.44
C MET A 1 25.29 -38.39 68.62
N CYS A 2 25.44 -38.33 67.30
CA CYS A 2 24.55 -37.72 66.32
C CYS A 2 23.13 -38.31 66.22
N LYS A 3 22.11 -37.47 66.43
CA LYS A 3 20.71 -37.73 66.10
C LYS A 3 20.12 -36.51 65.39
N LYS A 4 20.58 -36.21 64.16
CA LYS A 4 20.11 -35.02 63.41
C LYS A 4 20.34 -35.07 61.88
N ILE A 5 20.15 -36.23 61.24
CA ILE A 5 20.31 -36.36 59.77
C ILE A 5 19.03 -36.85 59.05
N GLY A 6 18.01 -37.34 59.78
CA GLY A 6 16.80 -37.92 59.16
C GLY A 6 15.71 -36.94 58.72
N PHE A 7 15.75 -35.66 59.10
CA PHE A 7 14.60 -34.76 58.93
C PHE A 7 14.64 -33.92 57.65
N THR A 8 15.78 -33.88 56.96
CA THR A 8 15.99 -32.92 55.87
C THR A 8 15.64 -33.51 54.49
N ILE A 9 15.52 -34.83 54.33
CA ILE A 9 15.29 -35.46 53.01
C ILE A 9 13.78 -35.53 52.65
N THR A 10 12.90 -35.62 53.65
CA THR A 10 11.45 -35.76 53.44
C THR A 10 10.77 -34.46 52.96
N THR A 11 11.34 -33.29 53.26
CA THR A 11 10.79 -31.99 52.83
C THR A 11 11.07 -31.68 51.35
N TYR A 12 12.22 -32.09 50.81
CA TYR A 12 12.54 -31.86 49.39
C TYR A 12 11.68 -32.68 48.43
N LEU A 13 11.32 -33.92 48.80
CA LEU A 13 10.45 -34.78 47.98
C LEU A 13 8.99 -34.30 47.94
N GLN A 14 8.51 -33.60 48.97
CA GLN A 14 7.15 -33.04 49.01
C GLN A 14 7.01 -31.72 48.24
N LEU A 15 8.07 -30.92 48.15
CA LEU A 15 8.05 -29.65 47.40
C LEU A 15 8.04 -29.86 45.87
N GLY A 16 8.67 -30.94 45.38
CA GLY A 16 8.69 -31.27 43.96
C GLY A 16 7.33 -31.68 43.38
N ARG A 17 6.51 -32.41 44.15
CA ARG A 17 5.18 -32.86 43.69
C ARG A 17 4.14 -31.73 43.62
N ARG A 18 4.20 -30.74 44.52
CA ARG A 18 3.25 -29.61 44.51
C ARG A 18 3.45 -28.69 43.31
N LYS A 19 4.69 -28.51 42.85
CA LYS A 19 4.98 -27.70 41.65
C LYS A 19 4.56 -28.40 40.36
N ALA A 20 4.69 -29.73 40.29
CA ALA A 20 4.20 -30.50 39.13
C ALA A 20 2.67 -30.46 39.00
N TYR A 21 1.93 -30.52 40.11
CA TYR A 21 0.46 -30.43 40.10
C TYR A 21 -0.05 -29.04 39.71
N LEU A 22 0.62 -27.97 40.13
CA LEU A 22 0.27 -26.60 39.72
C LEU A 22 0.56 -26.37 38.22
N TYR A 23 1.68 -26.89 37.71
CA TYR A 23 2.02 -26.80 36.29
C TYR A 23 1.00 -27.55 35.41
N TYR A 24 0.59 -28.76 35.80
CA TYR A 24 -0.45 -29.52 35.09
C TYR A 24 -1.86 -28.90 35.23
N ARG A 25 -2.19 -28.27 36.37
CA ARG A 25 -3.50 -27.62 36.57
C ARG A 25 -3.68 -26.35 35.72
N THR A 26 -2.61 -25.65 35.40
CA THR A 26 -2.64 -24.55 34.41
C THR A 26 -2.76 -25.03 32.97
N LEU A 27 -2.29 -26.23 32.64
CA LEU A 27 -2.36 -26.78 31.28
C LEU A 27 -3.74 -27.38 30.95
N ILE A 28 -4.50 -27.86 31.93
CA ILE A 28 -5.81 -28.50 31.70
C ILE A 28 -6.96 -27.50 31.50
N ASN A 29 -6.78 -26.22 31.83
CA ASN A 29 -7.82 -25.17 31.65
C ASN A 29 -7.72 -24.36 30.34
N VAL A 30 -6.84 -24.75 29.41
CA VAL A 30 -6.62 -24.04 28.14
C VAL A 30 -7.60 -24.48 27.02
N GLY A 31 -8.60 -25.32 27.34
CA GLY A 31 -9.38 -26.05 26.33
C GLY A 31 -10.85 -25.68 26.12
N GLU A 32 -11.48 -24.79 26.90
CA GLU A 32 -12.95 -24.67 26.91
C GLU A 32 -13.51 -23.29 26.59
N ARG A 33 -12.66 -22.31 26.31
CA ARG A 33 -13.14 -20.96 26.00
C ARG A 33 -13.29 -20.91 24.48
N ASN A 34 -14.49 -20.72 23.97
CA ASN A 34 -14.71 -20.40 22.56
C ASN A 34 -14.73 -18.87 22.41
N CYS A 35 -14.34 -18.36 21.24
CA CYS A 35 -14.44 -16.94 20.97
C CYS A 35 -15.92 -16.55 21.00
N ALA A 36 -16.27 -15.42 21.61
CA ALA A 36 -17.64 -14.94 21.70
C ALA A 36 -18.27 -14.54 20.35
N PHE A 37 -17.56 -14.75 19.23
CA PHE A 37 -18.03 -14.46 17.88
C PHE A 37 -18.58 -15.74 17.27
N GLU A 38 -19.84 -15.73 16.84
CA GLU A 38 -20.50 -16.90 16.25
C GLU A 38 -19.70 -17.39 15.02
N GLY A 39 -19.26 -18.64 15.07
CA GLY A 39 -18.49 -19.29 13.99
C GLY A 39 -16.96 -19.20 14.10
N CYS A 40 -16.39 -18.61 15.16
CA CYS A 40 -14.94 -18.53 15.35
C CYS A 40 -14.38 -19.63 16.27
N ASN A 41 -13.64 -20.58 15.69
CA ASN A 41 -12.96 -21.70 16.37
C ASN A 41 -11.45 -21.49 16.56
N ALA A 42 -11.00 -20.25 16.78
CA ALA A 42 -9.58 -19.98 17.00
C ALA A 42 -9.18 -20.43 18.41
N LEU A 43 -8.22 -21.36 18.55
CA LEU A 43 -7.79 -21.95 19.83
C LEU A 43 -6.84 -21.06 20.65
N GLU A 44 -6.52 -19.86 20.16
CA GLU A 44 -5.55 -18.96 20.77
C GLU A 44 -6.25 -17.90 21.63
N PHE A 45 -6.51 -18.25 22.90
CA PHE A 45 -7.18 -17.37 23.85
C PHE A 45 -6.21 -16.71 24.83
N ARG A 46 -6.41 -15.41 25.08
CA ARG A 46 -6.02 -14.75 26.33
C ARG A 46 -7.29 -14.33 27.10
N GLU A 47 -7.10 -13.86 28.33
CA GLU A 47 -8.12 -13.64 29.37
C GLU A 47 -9.36 -12.82 28.99
N THR A 48 -9.38 -12.17 27.83
CA THR A 48 -10.45 -11.27 27.38
C THR A 48 -11.59 -11.94 26.61
N GLY A 49 -11.54 -13.25 26.31
CA GLY A 49 -12.65 -13.97 25.65
C GLY A 49 -12.83 -13.74 24.14
N TYR A 50 -11.91 -13.00 23.52
CA TYR A 50 -11.86 -12.75 22.07
C TYR A 50 -10.52 -13.22 21.50
N CYS A 51 -10.52 -13.75 20.27
CA CYS A 51 -9.29 -14.11 19.56
C CYS A 51 -8.54 -12.85 19.09
N LEU A 52 -7.25 -12.99 18.78
CA LEU A 52 -6.41 -11.88 18.31
C LEU A 52 -7.00 -11.18 17.06
N SER A 53 -7.66 -11.94 16.18
CA SER A 53 -8.32 -11.42 14.99
C SER A 53 -9.57 -10.58 15.29
N HIS A 54 -10.17 -10.71 16.47
CA HIS A 54 -11.38 -9.99 16.89
C HIS A 54 -11.14 -8.98 18.02
N LYS A 55 -9.88 -8.77 18.43
CA LYS A 55 -9.52 -7.82 19.51
C LYS A 55 -9.85 -6.35 19.18
N GLY A 56 -10.26 -6.03 17.95
CA GLY A 56 -10.64 -4.67 17.50
C GLY A 56 -12.08 -4.52 17.01
N GLY A 57 -12.93 -5.55 17.13
CA GLY A 57 -14.27 -5.55 16.53
C GLY A 57 -15.38 -5.13 17.50
N LEU A 58 -15.77 -3.86 17.49
CA LEU A 58 -17.10 -3.45 17.94
C LEU A 58 -18.15 -4.05 16.98
N PRO A 59 -19.22 -4.71 17.47
CA PRO A 59 -20.28 -5.20 16.61
C PRO A 59 -21.33 -4.10 16.37
N ASN A 60 -21.88 -4.10 15.14
CA ASN A 60 -22.87 -3.18 14.56
C ASN A 60 -22.24 -1.93 13.90
N GLU A 61 -22.43 -1.68 12.61
CA GLU A 61 -23.73 -1.65 11.94
C GLU A 61 -23.61 -1.96 10.44
N LYS A 62 -24.58 -2.75 9.97
CA LYS A 62 -24.86 -3.06 8.57
C LYS A 62 -25.40 -1.81 7.85
N ILE A 63 -24.61 -1.16 7.00
CA ILE A 63 -25.13 -0.24 5.98
C ILE A 63 -24.56 -0.61 4.61
N THR A 64 -25.34 -1.41 3.87
CA THR A 64 -25.31 -1.52 2.41
C THR A 64 -25.75 -0.20 1.77
N PHE A 65 -24.94 0.38 0.87
CA PHE A 65 -25.29 1.09 -0.39
C PHE A 65 -23.97 1.64 -0.98
N SER A 66 -23.37 0.98 -1.97
CA SER A 66 -23.47 1.25 -3.41
C SER A 66 -22.90 2.61 -3.87
N ALA A 67 -21.83 2.52 -4.69
CA ALA A 67 -21.25 3.53 -5.61
C ALA A 67 -20.55 4.79 -5.04
N SER A 68 -19.25 4.69 -4.75
CA SER A 68 -18.24 5.77 -4.92
C SER A 68 -16.82 5.17 -4.77
N PRO A 69 -15.78 5.62 -5.51
CA PRO A 69 -14.48 4.98 -5.47
C PRO A 69 -13.85 5.21 -4.10
N ALA A 70 -13.48 4.11 -3.45
CA ALA A 70 -12.97 4.06 -2.09
C ALA A 70 -11.75 4.98 -1.89
N ILE A 71 -11.97 6.11 -1.22
CA ILE A 71 -10.96 6.72 -0.35
C ILE A 71 -10.98 5.88 0.93
N GLY A 72 -10.35 4.70 0.85
CA GLY A 72 -10.10 3.86 2.01
C GLY A 72 -8.97 4.47 2.83
N ILE A 73 -9.21 4.67 4.12
CA ILE A 73 -8.17 4.98 5.10
C ILE A 73 -7.14 3.85 5.06
N PRO A 74 -5.85 4.12 4.76
CA PRO A 74 -4.87 3.06 4.63
C PRO A 74 -4.53 2.49 6.01
N ASN A 75 -4.55 1.17 6.10
CA ASN A 75 -4.01 0.41 7.21
C ASN A 75 -2.47 0.55 7.21
N GLU A 76 -1.84 0.26 8.34
CA GLU A 76 -0.41 0.51 8.57
C GLU A 76 0.53 -0.37 7.70
N ASN A 77 0.02 -1.40 7.02
CA ASN A 77 0.79 -2.30 6.15
C ASN A 77 0.80 -1.89 4.66
N ASP A 78 0.16 -0.79 4.31
CA ASP A 78 -0.13 -0.38 2.93
C ASP A 78 1.00 0.47 2.32
N GLY A 79 1.92 0.96 3.16
CA GLY A 79 2.92 1.95 2.80
C GLY A 79 3.87 1.51 1.70
N ARG A 80 4.23 0.22 1.64
CA ARG A 80 5.10 -0.31 0.57
C ARG A 80 4.38 -0.36 -0.78
N GLY A 81 3.11 -0.79 -0.80
CA GLY A 81 2.30 -0.85 -2.02
C GLY A 81 1.97 0.54 -2.57
N LEU A 82 1.74 1.53 -1.69
CA LEU A 82 1.57 2.92 -2.10
C LEU A 82 2.86 3.52 -2.68
N LEU A 83 4.02 3.16 -2.13
CA LEU A 83 5.32 3.66 -2.60
C LEU A 83 5.66 3.13 -3.99
N GLU A 84 5.43 1.84 -4.24
CA GLU A 84 5.58 1.24 -5.57
C GLU A 84 4.61 1.89 -6.57
N ARG A 85 3.32 2.02 -6.21
CA ARG A 85 2.33 2.70 -7.06
C ARG A 85 2.70 4.15 -7.36
N ALA A 86 3.26 4.86 -6.39
CA ALA A 86 3.70 6.24 -6.58
C ALA A 86 4.91 6.37 -7.52
N LEU A 87 5.70 5.32 -7.73
CA LEU A 87 6.78 5.29 -8.74
C LEU A 87 6.28 4.85 -10.12
N LEU A 88 5.22 4.04 -10.18
CA LEU A 88 4.61 3.63 -11.45
C LEU A 88 4.06 4.83 -12.23
N LEU A 89 3.48 5.82 -11.57
CA LEU A 89 2.92 6.99 -12.25
C LEU A 89 3.96 7.80 -13.04
N PRO A 90 5.12 8.17 -12.46
CA PRO A 90 6.23 8.77 -13.20
C PRO A 90 6.72 7.94 -14.39
N ILE A 91 6.75 6.61 -14.24
CA ILE A 91 7.17 5.70 -15.32
C ILE A 91 6.14 5.71 -16.46
N ILE A 92 4.84 5.66 -16.13
CA ILE A 92 3.77 5.71 -17.12
C ILE A 92 3.79 7.05 -17.87
N ALA A 93 3.96 8.17 -17.14
CA ALA A 93 4.06 9.50 -17.75
C ALA A 93 5.28 9.61 -18.69
N LEU A 94 6.41 8.98 -18.34
CA LEU A 94 7.58 8.92 -19.19
C LEU A 94 7.33 8.12 -20.49
N GLY A 95 6.50 7.07 -20.41
CA GLY A 95 6.12 6.25 -21.57
C GLY A 95 5.14 6.92 -22.52
N TYR A 96 4.39 7.94 -22.08
CA TYR A 96 3.36 8.59 -22.89
C TYR A 96 3.93 9.22 -24.18
N VAL A 97 4.97 10.04 -24.07
CA VAL A 97 5.54 10.76 -25.23
C VAL A 97 6.12 9.83 -26.29
N PRO A 98 7.00 8.86 -25.98
CA PRO A 98 7.50 7.94 -27.00
C PRO A 98 6.38 7.08 -27.60
N PHE A 99 5.35 6.74 -26.82
CA PHE A 99 4.17 6.05 -27.32
C PHE A 99 3.37 6.90 -28.33
N VAL A 100 3.15 8.19 -28.03
CA VAL A 100 2.50 9.13 -28.96
C VAL A 100 3.32 9.32 -30.23
N ILE A 101 4.63 9.47 -30.13
CA ILE A 101 5.51 9.61 -31.31
C ILE A 101 5.45 8.34 -32.17
N PHE A 102 5.49 7.17 -31.55
CA PHE A 102 5.37 5.90 -32.25
C PHE A 102 4.02 5.77 -32.97
N LEU A 103 2.91 6.08 -32.29
CA LEU A 103 1.58 6.10 -32.91
C LEU A 103 1.48 7.13 -34.04
N LEU A 104 2.09 8.31 -33.88
CA LEU A 104 2.11 9.34 -34.91
C LEU A 104 2.80 8.82 -36.18
N ILE A 105 3.94 8.13 -36.06
CA ILE A 105 4.64 7.52 -37.21
C ILE A 105 3.77 6.45 -37.89
N LEU A 106 3.12 5.59 -37.10
CA LEU A 106 2.24 4.55 -37.64
C LEU A 106 1.04 5.15 -38.39
N ILE A 107 0.36 6.13 -37.79
CA ILE A 107 -0.82 6.78 -38.39
C ILE A 107 -0.42 7.58 -39.63
N SER A 108 0.74 8.24 -39.61
CA SER A 108 1.27 8.97 -40.77
C SER A 108 1.64 8.07 -41.94
N SER A 109 1.76 6.76 -41.74
CA SER A 109 2.00 5.78 -42.82
C SER A 109 0.70 5.32 -43.51
N GLY A 110 -0.46 5.81 -43.06
CA GLY A 110 -1.77 5.49 -43.63
C GLY A 110 -2.08 6.23 -44.93
N SER A 111 -3.27 5.99 -45.48
CA SER A 111 -3.73 6.61 -46.72
C SER A 111 -4.22 8.06 -46.56
N ASP A 112 -4.52 8.50 -45.33
CA ASP A 112 -5.01 9.85 -45.05
C ASP A 112 -3.85 10.76 -44.63
N PRO A 113 -3.51 11.79 -45.43
CA PRO A 113 -2.40 12.70 -45.14
C PRO A 113 -2.63 13.55 -43.89
N PHE A 114 -3.88 13.71 -43.42
CA PHE A 114 -4.19 14.56 -42.25
C PHE A 114 -4.34 13.78 -40.94
N ALA A 115 -4.40 12.45 -40.97
CA ALA A 115 -4.63 11.64 -39.78
C ALA A 115 -3.56 11.85 -38.69
N GLY A 116 -2.29 11.95 -39.09
CA GLY A 116 -1.19 12.24 -38.16
C GLY A 116 -1.30 13.64 -37.55
N TYR A 117 -1.69 14.63 -38.36
CA TYR A 117 -1.91 16.01 -37.89
C TYR A 117 -3.01 16.08 -36.84
N TYR A 118 -4.18 15.47 -37.10
CA TYR A 118 -5.26 15.44 -36.11
C TYR A 118 -4.84 14.73 -34.83
N PHE A 119 -4.15 13.59 -34.93
CA PHE A 119 -3.64 12.86 -33.78
C PHE A 119 -2.68 13.72 -32.94
N PHE A 120 -1.77 14.46 -33.59
CA PHE A 120 -0.86 15.39 -32.95
C PHE A 120 -1.60 16.50 -32.19
N ILE A 121 -2.60 17.14 -32.81
CA ILE A 121 -3.39 18.20 -32.18
C ILE A 121 -4.16 17.68 -30.96
N TYR A 122 -4.87 16.55 -31.09
CA TYR A 122 -5.62 15.97 -29.98
C TYR A 122 -4.72 15.51 -28.84
N SER A 123 -3.56 14.94 -29.15
CA SER A 123 -2.55 14.59 -28.14
C SER A 123 -2.06 15.82 -27.38
N GLY A 124 -1.69 16.89 -28.09
CA GLY A 124 -1.25 18.14 -27.48
C GLY A 124 -2.31 18.78 -26.58
N MET A 125 -3.56 18.83 -27.05
CA MET A 125 -4.70 19.33 -26.26
C MET A 125 -4.93 18.54 -24.96
N CYS A 126 -4.87 17.21 -25.03
CA CYS A 126 -4.96 16.37 -23.84
C CYS A 126 -3.84 16.70 -22.84
N LEU A 127 -2.64 17.00 -23.34
CA LEU A 127 -1.47 17.31 -22.51
C LEU A 127 -1.59 18.67 -21.82
N VAL A 128 -2.19 19.67 -22.46
CA VAL A 128 -2.49 20.99 -21.84
C VAL A 128 -3.32 20.82 -20.57
N ILE A 129 -4.30 19.91 -20.58
CA ILE A 129 -5.14 19.63 -19.41
C ILE A 129 -4.42 18.70 -18.44
N LEU A 130 -3.76 17.64 -18.92
CA LEU A 130 -3.16 16.62 -18.06
C LEU A 130 -1.94 17.14 -17.29
N LEU A 131 -1.11 17.98 -17.91
CA LEU A 131 0.12 18.51 -17.31
C LEU A 131 -0.09 19.25 -15.98
N PRO A 132 -1.05 20.21 -15.84
CA PRO A 132 -1.28 20.87 -14.56
C PRO A 132 -1.76 19.89 -13.49
N PHE A 133 -2.69 18.98 -13.80
CA PHE A 133 -3.12 17.94 -12.84
C PHE A 133 -1.95 17.06 -12.39
N TYR A 134 -1.11 16.64 -13.35
CA TYR A 134 0.09 15.86 -13.08
C TYR A 134 1.10 16.62 -12.21
N SER A 135 1.30 17.92 -12.46
CA SER A 135 2.22 18.76 -11.68
C SER A 135 1.79 18.87 -10.22
N VAL A 136 0.50 19.11 -9.96
CA VAL A 136 -0.06 19.17 -8.59
C VAL A 136 0.12 17.83 -7.89
N PHE A 137 -0.14 16.74 -8.61
CA PHE A 137 0.04 15.39 -8.08
C PHE A 137 1.50 15.08 -7.74
N LEU A 138 2.46 15.45 -8.60
CA LEU A 138 3.89 15.27 -8.33
C LEU A 138 4.36 16.09 -7.12
N VAL A 139 3.89 17.33 -6.98
CA VAL A 139 4.19 18.17 -5.81
C VAL A 139 3.65 17.51 -4.54
N PHE A 140 2.41 17.03 -4.56
CA PHE A 140 1.82 16.32 -3.43
C PHE A 140 2.61 15.06 -3.04
N LEU A 141 3.01 14.24 -4.03
CA LEU A 141 3.83 13.05 -3.77
C LEU A 141 5.21 13.40 -3.21
N THR A 142 5.87 14.39 -3.79
CA THR A 142 7.19 14.87 -3.32
C THR A 142 7.09 15.38 -1.90
N TRP A 143 6.04 16.15 -1.58
CA TRP A 143 5.78 16.65 -0.23
C TRP A 143 5.59 15.51 0.78
N LYS A 144 4.79 14.49 0.42
CA LYS A 144 4.59 13.32 1.28
C LYS A 144 5.90 12.60 1.56
N ARG A 145 6.71 12.32 0.53
CA ARG A 145 8.03 11.67 0.68
C ARG A 145 9.02 12.50 1.49
N TYR A 146 8.94 13.82 1.37
CA TYR A 146 9.74 14.73 2.18
C TYR A 146 9.39 14.61 3.67
N LYS A 147 8.09 14.55 4.01
CA LYS A 147 7.63 14.34 5.40
C LYS A 147 8.03 12.98 5.95
N ASP A 148 8.02 11.95 5.10
CA ASP A 148 8.38 10.59 5.50
C ASP A 148 9.91 10.37 5.57
N GLY A 149 10.73 11.35 5.18
CA GLY A 149 12.19 11.23 5.15
C GLY A 149 12.73 10.23 4.12
N THR A 150 11.89 9.79 3.18
CA THR A 150 12.22 8.77 2.16
C THR A 150 12.62 9.38 0.80
N LEU A 151 12.77 10.71 0.75
CA LEU A 151 13.11 11.44 -0.47
C LEU A 151 14.58 11.21 -0.85
N THR A 152 14.85 10.22 -1.69
CA THR A 152 16.16 10.02 -2.29
C THR A 152 16.35 10.94 -3.49
N VAL A 153 17.60 11.35 -3.74
CA VAL A 153 17.96 12.18 -4.92
C VAL A 153 17.54 11.49 -6.22
N PHE A 154 17.74 10.17 -6.31
CA PHE A 154 17.35 9.36 -7.46
C PHE A 154 15.85 9.45 -7.77
N VAL A 155 15.01 9.32 -6.74
CA VAL A 155 13.56 9.48 -6.87
C VAL A 155 13.19 10.87 -7.40
N SER A 156 13.83 11.91 -6.86
CA SER A 156 13.57 13.30 -7.29
C SER A 156 13.93 13.51 -8.76
N ILE A 157 15.07 12.95 -9.21
CA ILE A 157 15.49 13.01 -10.62
C ILE A 157 14.44 12.35 -11.52
N ILE A 158 13.92 11.17 -11.15
CA ILE A 158 12.86 10.51 -11.93
C ILE A 158 11.60 11.38 -12.01
N HIS A 159 11.17 12.00 -10.92
CA HIS A 159 9.99 12.87 -10.92
C HIS A 159 10.20 14.07 -11.86
N PHE A 160 11.35 14.73 -11.77
CA PHE A 160 11.69 15.84 -12.65
C PHE A 160 11.76 15.42 -14.12
N LEU A 161 12.44 14.32 -14.43
CA LEU A 161 12.57 13.81 -15.79
C LEU A 161 11.20 13.40 -16.38
N SER A 162 10.35 12.78 -15.57
CA SER A 162 8.99 12.40 -15.98
C SER A 162 8.09 13.60 -16.30
N PHE A 163 8.35 14.76 -15.70
CA PHE A 163 7.65 16.00 -16.00
C PHE A 163 8.25 16.73 -17.21
N LEU A 164 9.58 16.71 -17.32
CA LEU A 164 10.32 17.37 -18.39
C LEU A 164 9.93 16.84 -19.77
N VAL A 165 9.78 15.52 -19.91
CA VAL A 165 9.47 14.88 -21.20
C VAL A 165 8.11 15.34 -21.78
N PRO A 166 6.98 15.23 -21.04
CA PRO A 166 5.69 15.81 -21.48
C PRO A 166 5.73 17.33 -21.66
N PHE A 167 6.49 18.05 -20.83
CA PHE A 167 6.64 19.51 -20.96
C PHE A 167 7.33 19.91 -22.26
N LEU A 168 8.41 19.22 -22.66
CA LEU A 168 9.08 19.46 -23.93
C LEU A 168 8.16 19.17 -25.13
N TYR A 169 7.33 18.13 -25.04
CA TYR A 169 6.30 17.85 -26.05
C TYR A 169 5.25 18.96 -26.12
N LEU A 170 4.80 19.49 -24.98
CA LEU A 170 3.89 20.64 -24.93
C LEU A 170 4.51 21.88 -25.59
N LEU A 171 5.81 22.13 -25.35
CA LEU A 171 6.52 23.23 -26.00
C LEU A 171 6.56 23.03 -27.51
N MET A 172 6.89 21.83 -27.99
CA MET A 172 6.85 21.50 -29.41
C MET A 172 5.46 21.77 -30.02
N PHE A 173 4.39 21.31 -29.36
CA PHE A 173 3.01 21.59 -29.73
C PHE A 173 2.71 23.10 -29.76
N SER A 174 3.16 23.85 -28.76
CA SER A 174 2.91 25.29 -28.64
C SER A 174 3.67 26.10 -29.70
N THR A 175 4.84 25.63 -30.13
CA THR A 175 5.62 26.27 -31.21
C THR A 175 5.16 25.89 -32.61
N PHE A 176 4.24 24.91 -32.73
CA PHE A 176 3.71 24.49 -34.03
C PHE A 176 2.71 25.53 -34.54
N ASN A 177 3.17 26.47 -35.36
CA ASN A 177 2.33 27.43 -36.06
C ASN A 177 1.61 26.73 -37.21
N GLY A 178 0.48 26.09 -36.89
CA GLY A 178 -0.23 25.18 -37.78
C GLY A 178 -0.70 25.84 -39.08
N SER A 179 -0.05 25.48 -40.18
CA SER A 179 -0.68 25.45 -41.50
C SER A 179 -0.65 24.00 -41.98
N PRO A 180 -1.80 23.34 -42.15
CA PRO A 180 -1.86 22.09 -42.90
C PRO A 180 -1.49 22.43 -44.35
N ALA A 181 -0.29 22.04 -44.78
CA ALA A 181 0.19 22.20 -46.15
C ALA A 181 -0.15 20.97 -46.98
#